data_AF-A0AAP0HZ05-F1
#
_entry.id   AF-A0AAP0HZ05-F1
#
_cell.length_a   1.000
_cell.length_b   1.000
_cell.length_c   1.000
_cell.angle_alpha   90.00
_cell.angle_beta   90.00
_cell.angle_gamma   90.00
#
_symmetry.space_group_name_H-M   'P 1'
#
loop_
_entity.id
_entity.type
_entity.pdbx_description
1 polymer ?
#
loop_
_entity_poly.entity_id
_entity_poly.type
_entity_poly.pdbx_seq_one_letter_code
_entity_poly.pdbx_strand_id
1 'polypeptide(L)'
;MGKAKQEDGVKAEERIMSSLRSMLISAATKGVTEARARIFGHVLNPTGQRSPHKILRKKLIGEKVSQWYPHDIKKDDPLVMARQEQE
;
A
#
# COMPACT_ATOMS: atom_id res chain seq x y z
N MET A 1 41.87 14.84 -40.26
CA MET A 1 41.42 14.81 -38.85
C MET A 1 39.97 15.30 -38.62
N GLY A 2 39.24 15.81 -39.63
CA GLY A 2 37.87 16.31 -39.44
C GLY A 2 36.75 15.26 -39.32
N LYS A 3 36.88 14.09 -39.99
CA LYS A 3 35.80 13.08 -40.03
C LYS A 3 35.56 12.38 -38.68
N ALA A 4 36.62 12.04 -37.93
CA ALA A 4 36.49 11.38 -36.63
C ALA A 4 35.76 12.23 -35.58
N LYS A 5 36.04 13.55 -35.53
CA LYS A 5 35.35 14.48 -34.61
C LYS A 5 33.85 14.62 -34.92
N GLN A 6 33.45 14.41 -36.18
CA GLN A 6 32.05 14.55 -36.60
C GLN A 6 31.24 13.29 -36.27
N GLU A 7 31.84 12.11 -36.39
CA GLU A 7 31.22 10.83 -36.00
C GLU A 7 31.05 10.68 -34.48
N ASP A 8 32.00 11.20 -33.70
CA ASP A 8 31.92 11.19 -32.23
C ASP A 8 30.79 12.10 -31.70
N GLY A 9 30.54 13.23 -32.37
CA GLY A 9 29.43 14.14 -32.04
C GLY A 9 28.06 13.51 -32.29
N VAL A 10 27.89 12.82 -33.42
CA VAL A 10 26.62 12.14 -33.76
C VAL A 10 26.32 11.00 -32.79
N LYS A 11 27.34 10.23 -32.37
CA LYS A 11 27.18 9.18 -31.34
C LYS A 11 26.81 9.76 -29.97
N ALA A 12 27.27 10.96 -29.63
CA ALA A 12 26.90 11.62 -28.39
C ALA A 12 25.43 12.07 -28.41
N GLU A 13 24.97 12.64 -29.52
CA GLU A 13 23.56 13.04 -29.71
C GLU A 13 22.62 11.83 -29.67
N GLU A 14 23.00 10.71 -30.29
CA GLU A 14 22.22 9.47 -30.25
C GLU A 14 22.11 8.90 -28.82
N ARG A 15 23.20 8.94 -28.04
CA ARG A 15 23.19 8.57 -26.62
C ARG A 15 22.30 9.50 -25.80
N ILE A 16 22.34 10.80 -26.03
CA ILE A 16 21.50 11.80 -25.35
C ILE A 16 20.02 11.56 -25.68
N MET A 17 19.68 11.32 -26.95
CA MET A 17 18.31 11.02 -27.40
C MET A 17 17.78 9.72 -26.81
N SER A 18 18.62 8.68 -26.72
CA SER A 18 18.27 7.42 -26.07
C SER A 18 18.00 7.59 -24.58
N SER A 19 18.84 8.37 -23.89
CA SER A 19 18.66 8.73 -22.48
C SER A 19 17.38 9.54 -22.24
N LEU A 20 17.07 10.51 -23.10
CA LEU A 20 15.85 11.31 -23.00
C LEU A 20 14.59 10.45 -23.18
N ARG A 21 14.60 9.54 -24.16
CA ARG A 21 13.50 8.59 -24.39
C ARG A 21 13.28 7.69 -23.17
N SER A 22 14.34 7.19 -22.56
CA SER A 22 14.22 6.32 -21.37
C SER A 22 13.66 7.08 -20.15
N MET A 23 14.04 8.34 -19.97
CA MET A 23 13.47 9.21 -18.93
C MET A 23 11.97 9.46 -19.14
N LEU A 24 11.55 9.74 -20.38
CA LEU A 24 10.13 9.95 -20.71
C LEU A 24 9.29 8.68 -20.46
N ILE A 25 9.81 7.51 -20.86
CA ILE A 25 9.16 6.22 -20.60
C ILE A 25 9.05 5.97 -19.09
N SER A 26 10.09 6.29 -18.31
CA SER A 26 10.06 6.17 -16.85
C SER A 26 9.01 7.09 -16.22
N ALA A 27 8.89 8.33 -16.69
CA ALA A 27 7.87 9.27 -16.21
C ALA A 27 6.44 8.79 -16.54
N ALA A 28 6.21 8.30 -17.76
CA ALA A 28 4.92 7.78 -18.19
C ALA A 28 4.50 6.55 -17.36
N THR A 29 5.41 5.59 -17.14
CA THR A 29 5.12 4.39 -16.34
C THR A 29 4.81 4.73 -14.89
N LYS A 30 5.53 5.69 -14.28
CA LYS A 30 5.19 6.22 -12.95
C LYS A 30 3.79 6.85 -12.92
N GLY A 31 3.46 7.70 -13.88
CA GLY A 31 2.13 8.31 -13.98
C GLY A 31 0.99 7.29 -14.11
N VAL A 32 1.20 6.20 -14.86
CA VAL A 32 0.22 5.10 -14.95
C VAL A 32 0.02 4.41 -13.60
N THR A 33 1.12 4.16 -12.86
CA THR A 33 1.01 3.53 -11.53
C THR A 33 0.29 4.42 -10.52
N GLU A 34 0.48 5.74 -10.58
CA GLU A 34 -0.23 6.71 -9.76
C GLU A 34 -1.71 6.78 -10.12
N ALA A 35 -2.05 6.81 -11.41
CA ALA A 35 -3.44 6.81 -11.88
C ALA A 35 -4.17 5.53 -11.43
N ARG A 36 -3.53 4.36 -11.58
CA ARG A 36 -4.04 3.09 -11.08
C ARG A 36 -4.29 3.14 -9.57
N ALA A 37 -3.35 3.69 -8.80
CA ALA A 37 -3.48 3.80 -7.37
C ALA A 37 -4.68 4.67 -6.97
N ARG A 38 -4.93 5.77 -7.68
CA ARG A 38 -6.09 6.65 -7.46
C ARG A 38 -7.41 5.98 -7.83
N ILE A 39 -7.48 5.29 -8.97
CA ILE A 39 -8.71 4.65 -9.46
C ILE A 39 -9.16 3.52 -8.52
N PHE A 40 -8.23 2.66 -8.11
CA PHE A 40 -8.54 1.46 -7.32
C PHE A 40 -8.34 1.65 -5.81
N GLY A 41 -8.03 2.86 -5.36
CA GLY A 41 -7.78 3.17 -3.95
C GLY A 41 -6.57 2.42 -3.36
N HIS A 42 -5.56 2.12 -4.19
CA HIS A 42 -4.32 1.53 -3.69
C HIS A 42 -3.41 2.60 -3.10
N VAL A 43 -2.74 2.29 -1.99
CA VAL A 43 -1.73 3.17 -1.40
C VAL A 43 -0.40 2.96 -2.14
N LEU A 44 0.07 4.00 -2.83
CA LEU A 44 1.38 4.03 -3.48
C LEU A 44 2.44 4.59 -2.52
N ASN A 45 3.59 3.92 -2.41
CA ASN A 45 4.71 4.35 -1.58
C ASN A 45 6.00 4.41 -2.41
N PRO A 46 6.28 5.54 -3.09
CA PRO A 46 7.46 5.67 -3.94
C PRO A 46 8.77 5.63 -3.16
N THR A 47 8.74 5.99 -1.87
CA THR A 47 9.92 6.02 -0.98
C THR A 47 10.29 4.63 -0.44
N GLY A 48 9.38 3.64 -0.54
CA GLY A 48 9.62 2.27 -0.09
C GLY A 48 9.77 2.09 1.43
N GLN A 49 9.56 3.14 2.22
CA GLN A 49 9.67 3.09 3.68
C GLN A 49 8.54 2.28 4.30
N ARG A 50 8.72 1.80 5.53
CA ARG A 50 7.67 1.04 6.21
C ARG A 50 6.49 1.95 6.54
N SER A 51 5.33 1.65 5.95
CA SER A 51 4.06 2.31 6.26
C SER A 51 3.18 1.41 7.14
N PRO A 52 2.33 1.98 8.02
CA PRO A 52 1.35 1.24 8.82
C PRO A 52 0.30 0.47 8.01
N HIS A 53 0.25 0.63 6.68
CA HIS A 53 -0.71 -0.02 5.79
C HIS A 53 -0.78 -1.57 5.94
N LYS A 54 0.32 -2.23 6.36
CA LYS A 54 0.31 -3.67 6.65
C LYS A 54 -0.47 -4.04 7.91
N ILE A 55 -0.55 -3.15 8.89
CA ILE A 55 -1.30 -3.37 10.13
C ILE A 55 -2.79 -3.15 9.85
N LEU A 56 -3.12 -2.05 9.16
CA LEU A 56 -4.50 -1.65 8.87
C LEU A 56 -5.25 -2.62 7.94
N ARG A 57 -4.54 -3.33 7.04
CA ARG A 57 -5.18 -4.33 6.16
C ARG A 57 -5.51 -5.65 6.83
N LYS A 58 -5.02 -5.90 8.06
CA LYS A 58 -5.36 -7.12 8.80
C LYS A 58 -6.80 -6.98 9.28
N LYS A 59 -7.63 -8.00 9.01
CA LYS A 59 -8.98 -8.05 9.58
C LYS A 59 -8.90 -8.05 11.09
N LEU A 60 -9.79 -7.31 11.75
CA LEU A 60 -9.91 -7.33 13.19
C LEU A 60 -10.36 -8.73 13.63
N ILE A 61 -9.69 -9.29 14.64
CA ILE A 61 -9.93 -10.66 15.14
C ILE A 61 -10.57 -10.65 16.54
N GLY A 62 -10.73 -9.47 17.14
CA GLY A 62 -11.17 -9.31 18.53
C GLY A 62 -12.50 -9.99 18.82
N GLU A 63 -13.52 -9.74 17.99
CA GLU A 63 -14.86 -10.32 18.16
C GLU A 63 -14.86 -11.86 18.13
N LYS A 64 -14.15 -12.44 17.16
CA LYS A 64 -14.01 -13.89 17.04
C LYS A 64 -13.28 -14.49 18.25
N VAL A 65 -12.30 -13.77 18.80
CA VAL A 65 -11.54 -14.22 19.98
C VAL A 65 -12.37 -14.08 21.25
N SER A 66 -13.16 -13.01 21.40
CA SER A 66 -14.04 -12.83 22.57
C SER A 66 -15.15 -13.87 22.63
N GLN A 67 -15.58 -14.41 21.50
CA GLN A 67 -16.57 -15.49 21.40
C GLN A 67 -16.02 -16.88 21.76
N TRP A 68 -14.78 -16.99 22.27
CA TRP A 68 -14.19 -18.27 22.67
C TRP A 68 -15.00 -18.98 23.76
N TYR A 69 -15.53 -18.23 24.72
CA TYR A 69 -16.46 -18.76 25.71
C TYR A 69 -17.91 -18.46 25.29
N PRO A 70 -18.83 -19.43 25.45
CA PRO A 70 -20.25 -19.20 25.20
C PRO A 70 -20.80 -18.04 26.02
N HIS A 71 -21.84 -17.40 25.48
CA HIS A 71 -22.57 -16.36 26.21
C HIS A 71 -23.19 -16.92 27.49
N ASP A 72 -23.01 -16.21 28.60
CA ASP A 72 -23.58 -16.60 29.89
C ASP A 72 -24.99 -16.03 30.04
N ILE A 73 -25.98 -16.85 29.72
CA ILE A 73 -27.42 -16.51 29.80
C ILE A 73 -27.82 -16.02 31.19
N LYS A 74 -27.12 -16.43 32.25
CA LYS A 74 -27.46 -16.01 33.62
C LYS A 74 -27.27 -14.52 33.84
N LYS A 75 -26.41 -13.88 33.05
CA LYS A 75 -26.17 -12.43 33.12
C LYS A 75 -27.31 -11.60 32.52
N ASP A 76 -28.16 -12.23 31.71
CA ASP A 76 -29.29 -11.56 31.09
C ASP A 76 -30.57 -11.63 31.95
N ASP A 77 -30.65 -12.58 32.90
CA ASP A 77 -31.83 -12.73 33.77
C ASP A 77 -31.71 -11.82 35.02
N PRO A 78 -32.56 -10.77 35.13
CA PRO A 78 -32.50 -9.84 36.24
C PRO A 78 -32.81 -10.49 37.60
N LEU A 79 -33.59 -11.59 37.64
CA LEU A 79 -33.92 -12.28 38.89
C LEU A 79 -32.77 -13.14 39.41
N VAL A 80 -31.90 -13.62 38.52
CA VAL A 80 -30.70 -14.39 38.88
C VAL A 80 -29.59 -13.44 39.31
N MET A 81 -29.40 -12.34 38.58
CA MET A 81 -28.44 -11.29 38.94
C MET A 81 -28.77 -10.68 40.32
N ALA A 82 -30.03 -10.29 40.57
CA ALA A 82 -30.44 -9.70 41.84
C ALA A 82 -30.28 -10.66 43.04
N ARG A 83 -30.35 -11.98 42.81
CA ARG A 83 -30.10 -12.99 43.85
C ARG A 83 -28.60 -13.11 44.18
N GLN A 84 -27.74 -13.06 43.17
CA GLN A 84 -26.28 -13.13 43.35
C GLN A 84 -25.70 -11.87 44.02
N GLU A 85 -26.34 -10.71 43.86
CA GLU A 85 -25.90 -9.46 44.52
C GLU A 85 -26.28 -9.38 46.01
N GLN A 86 -27.24 -10.19 46.46
CA GLN A 86 -27.70 -10.22 47.86
C GLN A 86 -26.96 -11.26 48.74
N GLU A 87 -26.25 -12.21 48.12
CA GLU A 87 -25.35 -13.17 48.80
C GLU A 87 -23.95 -12.57 49.01
#